data_AF-A0A7X1H1S3-F1
#
_entry.id   AF-A0A7X1H1S3-F1
#
_cell.length_a   1.000
_cell.length_b   1.000
_cell.length_c   1.000
_cell.angle_alpha   90.00
_cell.angle_beta   90.00
_cell.angle_gamma   90.00
#
_symmetry.space_group_name_H-M   'P 1'
#
loop_
_entity.id
_entity.type
_entity.pdbx_description
1 polymer ?
#
loop_
_entity_poly.entity_id
_entity_poly.type
_entity_poly.pdbx_seq_one_letter_code
_entity_poly.pdbx_strand_id
1 'polypeptide(L)'
;MRRKISIFILAGILLTVSATAFSADMLKESNMDEWRALSPEEKVRLREQYRDYKALPEDCREQLNKNYQTFKELPEQEQNRIKENSNRYQALSPQEQQKVRERLRQWQKLPLSQKQLMRQRYMKFRQMPASQKQKVMKQYKSWQNLSPAKRNAIIENKKKKGPMR
;
A
#
# COMPACT_ATOMS: atom_id res chain seq x y z
N MET A 1 -2.93 -24.87 1.85
CA MET A 1 -3.28 -23.68 2.64
C MET A 1 -3.07 -22.41 1.81
N ARG A 2 -4.14 -21.68 1.44
CA ARG A 2 -4.06 -20.52 0.52
C ARG A 2 -3.74 -19.24 1.31
N ARG A 3 -2.47 -18.81 1.26
CA ARG A 3 -1.96 -17.61 1.95
C ARG A 3 -2.74 -16.36 1.50
N LYS A 4 -3.42 -15.71 2.44
CA LYS A 4 -4.21 -14.49 2.23
C LYS A 4 -3.34 -13.25 2.03
N ILE A 5 -2.29 -13.29 1.20
CA ILE A 5 -1.45 -12.12 0.89
C ILE A 5 -2.08 -11.35 -0.29
N SER A 6 -2.96 -10.42 0.01
CA SER A 6 -3.32 -9.38 -0.95
C SER A 6 -3.78 -8.15 -0.21
N ILE A 7 -3.16 -7.03 -0.56
CA ILE A 7 -3.59 -5.65 -0.28
C ILE A 7 -3.21 -5.12 1.12
N PHE A 8 -2.29 -5.74 1.86
CA PHE A 8 -1.79 -5.13 3.11
C PHE A 8 -0.61 -4.16 2.95
N ILE A 9 0.01 -4.08 1.77
CA ILE A 9 1.29 -3.37 1.63
C ILE A 9 1.14 -1.83 1.54
N LEU A 10 -0.02 -1.29 1.15
CA LEU A 10 -0.22 0.18 1.20
C LEU A 10 -0.77 0.67 2.54
N ALA A 11 -1.41 -0.21 3.33
CA ALA A 11 -2.00 0.19 4.62
C ALA A 11 -1.00 0.12 5.78
N GLY A 12 0.00 -0.77 5.70
CA GLY A 12 0.99 -0.96 6.76
C GLY A 12 2.33 -0.25 6.55
N ILE A 13 2.58 0.32 5.36
CA ILE A 13 3.85 0.97 5.00
C ILE A 13 3.56 2.38 4.50
N LEU A 14 2.80 3.11 5.31
CA LEU A 14 2.71 4.56 5.16
C LEU A 14 3.28 5.28 6.39
N LEU A 15 4.25 4.62 7.02
CA LEU A 15 5.22 5.27 7.88
C LEU A 15 6.57 5.08 7.19
N THR A 16 7.13 6.20 6.76
CA THR A 16 8.52 6.29 6.35
C THR A 16 9.38 5.87 7.54
N VAL A 17 9.79 4.62 7.55
CA VAL A 17 11.17 4.33 7.87
C VAL A 17 11.71 3.61 6.66
N SER A 18 12.80 4.14 6.10
CA SER A 18 13.66 3.39 5.18
C SER A 18 13.78 1.96 5.69
N ALA A 19 13.62 0.97 4.80
CA ALA A 19 13.67 -0.46 5.14
C ALA A 19 15.06 -0.95 5.64
N THR A 20 15.86 -0.02 6.17
CA THR A 20 17.17 -0.18 6.77
C THR A 20 17.28 0.48 8.16
N ALA A 21 16.19 0.88 8.86
CA ALA A 21 16.42 1.61 10.13
C ALA A 21 15.36 1.52 11.24
N PHE A 22 14.46 0.53 11.29
CA PHE A 22 13.52 0.44 12.43
C PHE A 22 13.35 -0.95 13.03
N SER A 23 14.30 -1.30 13.90
CA SER A 23 14.05 -2.14 15.07
C SER A 23 15.04 -1.71 16.15
N ALA A 24 14.65 -1.75 17.42
CA ALA A 24 15.57 -1.50 18.54
C ALA A 24 16.77 -2.48 18.52
N ASP A 25 16.63 -3.65 17.86
CA ASP A 25 17.70 -4.59 17.56
C ASP A 25 18.80 -4.04 16.64
N MET A 26 18.53 -2.98 15.88
CA MET A 26 19.50 -2.34 14.98
C MET A 26 20.53 -1.50 15.75
N LEU A 27 20.39 -1.27 17.05
CA LEU A 27 21.43 -0.64 17.88
C LEU A 27 22.29 -1.67 18.63
N LYS A 28 22.05 -2.96 18.39
CA LYS A 28 22.78 -4.05 19.05
C LYS A 28 24.10 -4.30 18.29
N GLU A 29 25.21 -3.78 18.83
CA GLU A 29 26.65 -3.95 18.55
C GLU A 29 27.16 -4.15 17.10
N SER A 30 26.53 -4.95 16.23
CA SER A 30 26.90 -5.14 14.83
C SER A 30 26.60 -3.93 13.91
N ASN A 31 26.08 -2.84 14.47
CA ASN A 31 25.61 -1.66 13.74
C ASN A 31 26.28 -0.34 14.13
N MET A 32 27.25 -0.38 15.06
CA MET A 32 27.99 0.83 15.43
C MET A 32 28.88 1.33 14.30
N ASP A 33 29.42 0.45 13.47
CA ASP A 33 30.27 0.84 12.35
C ASP A 33 29.46 1.46 11.20
N GLU A 34 28.26 0.91 10.92
CA GLU A 34 27.32 1.51 9.96
C GLU A 34 26.84 2.87 10.48
N TRP A 35 26.49 2.99 11.77
CA TRP A 35 26.15 4.28 12.39
C TRP A 35 27.30 5.30 12.32
N ARG A 36 28.54 4.87 12.57
CA ARG A 36 29.71 5.75 12.46
C ARG A 36 29.90 6.25 11.03
N ALA A 37 29.69 5.38 10.04
CA ALA A 37 29.81 5.68 8.61
C ALA A 37 28.74 6.64 8.07
N LEU A 38 27.62 6.82 8.76
CA LEU A 38 26.58 7.77 8.34
C LEU A 38 27.05 9.23 8.37
N SER A 39 26.60 10.00 7.38
CA SER A 39 26.75 11.46 7.37
C SER A 39 26.03 12.12 8.58
N PRO A 40 26.45 13.32 9.00
CA PRO A 40 25.75 14.09 10.03
C PRO A 40 24.25 14.27 9.73
N GLU A 41 23.89 14.52 8.47
CA GLU A 41 22.52 14.72 8.01
C GLU A 41 21.67 13.43 8.13
N GLU A 42 22.26 12.28 7.82
CA GLU A 42 21.60 10.98 8.02
C GLU A 42 21.40 10.67 9.51
N LYS A 43 22.42 10.95 10.34
CA LYS A 43 22.32 10.80 11.80
C LYS A 43 21.23 11.69 12.41
N VAL A 44 21.05 12.91 11.89
CA VAL A 44 19.94 13.79 12.33
C VAL A 44 18.60 13.20 11.92
N ARG A 45 18.42 12.83 10.65
CA ARG A 45 17.15 12.24 10.16
C ARG A 45 16.76 10.98 10.92
N LEU A 46 17.71 10.10 11.21
CA LEU A 46 17.46 8.88 11.98
C LEU A 46 17.07 9.18 13.43
N ARG A 47 17.69 10.17 14.07
CA ARG A 47 17.30 10.60 15.43
C ARG A 47 15.88 11.15 15.46
N GLU A 48 15.50 11.96 14.47
CA GLU A 48 14.13 12.49 14.36
C GLU A 48 13.11 11.36 14.15
N GLN A 49 13.37 10.45 13.21
CA GLN A 49 12.51 9.28 13.01
C GLN A 49 12.39 8.41 14.27
N TYR A 50 13.49 8.25 15.00
CA TYR A 50 13.49 7.51 16.26
C TYR A 50 12.63 8.20 17.33
N ARG A 51 12.76 9.51 17.47
CA ARG A 51 11.92 10.31 18.38
C ARG A 51 10.44 10.17 18.02
N ASP A 52 10.11 10.28 16.75
CA ASP A 52 8.72 10.21 16.28
C ASP A 52 8.12 8.82 16.50
N TYR A 53 8.88 7.76 16.27
CA TYR A 53 8.46 6.41 16.63
C TYR A 53 8.25 6.25 18.13
N LYS A 54 9.18 6.74 18.97
CA LYS A 54 9.06 6.61 20.44
C LYS A 54 7.87 7.39 20.98
N ALA A 55 7.46 8.45 20.29
CA ALA A 55 6.25 9.21 20.58
C ALA A 55 4.95 8.50 20.15
N LEU A 56 5.02 7.41 19.37
CA LEU A 56 3.84 6.65 19.01
C LEU A 56 3.24 5.93 20.23
N PRO A 57 1.90 5.86 20.32
CA PRO A 57 1.19 4.99 21.26
C PRO A 57 1.71 3.54 21.22
N GLU A 58 1.70 2.85 22.36
CA GLU A 58 2.27 1.49 22.48
C GLU A 58 1.60 0.50 21.52
N ASP A 59 0.27 0.54 21.37
CA ASP A 59 -0.48 -0.28 20.42
C ASP A 59 -0.03 -0.06 18.97
N CYS A 60 0.26 1.20 18.61
CA CYS A 60 0.80 1.55 17.30
C CYS A 60 2.22 1.00 17.11
N ARG A 61 3.08 1.09 18.13
CA ARG A 61 4.45 0.55 18.09
C ARG A 61 4.44 -0.98 17.99
N GLU A 62 3.59 -1.66 18.75
CA GLU A 62 3.41 -3.10 18.65
C GLU A 62 2.97 -3.53 17.25
N GLN A 63 1.98 -2.82 16.67
CA GLN A 63 1.50 -3.13 15.34
C GLN A 63 2.61 -2.96 14.28
N LEU A 64 3.45 -1.92 14.42
CA LEU A 64 4.60 -1.72 13.55
C LEU A 64 5.62 -2.86 13.68
N ASN A 65 5.93 -3.26 14.90
CA ASN A 65 6.84 -4.37 15.16
C ASN A 65 6.31 -5.67 14.54
N LYS A 66 5.01 -5.97 14.70
CA LYS A 66 4.36 -7.14 14.08
C LYS A 66 4.44 -7.10 12.55
N ASN A 67 4.19 -5.94 11.96
CA ASN A 67 4.29 -5.76 10.50
C ASN A 67 5.73 -5.98 10.00
N TYR A 68 6.72 -5.49 10.76
CA TYR A 68 8.14 -5.66 10.43
C TYR A 68 8.58 -7.12 10.50
N GLN A 69 8.20 -7.86 11.56
CA GLN A 69 8.50 -9.30 11.64
C GLN A 69 7.86 -10.06 10.48
N THR A 70 6.59 -9.76 10.16
CA THR A 70 5.91 -10.34 9.01
C THR A 70 6.67 -10.05 7.70
N PHE A 71 7.19 -8.83 7.54
CA PHE A 71 7.96 -8.44 6.36
C PHE A 71 9.26 -9.25 6.22
N LYS A 72 9.99 -9.46 7.32
CA LYS A 72 11.23 -10.25 7.32
C LYS A 72 11.00 -11.71 6.93
N GLU A 73 9.83 -12.25 7.25
CA GLU A 73 9.43 -13.62 6.89
C GLU A 73 8.95 -13.75 5.43
N LEU A 74 8.76 -12.65 4.71
CA LEU A 74 8.36 -12.71 3.30
C LEU A 74 9.50 -13.24 2.42
N PRO A 75 9.19 -13.97 1.34
CA PRO A 75 10.17 -14.28 0.30
C PRO A 75 10.82 -13.00 -0.24
N GLU A 76 12.10 -13.07 -0.60
CA GLU A 76 12.88 -11.92 -1.06
C GLU A 76 12.20 -11.16 -2.21
N GLN A 77 11.59 -11.87 -3.16
CA GLN A 77 10.83 -11.26 -4.25
C GLN A 77 9.68 -10.37 -3.74
N GLU A 78 8.95 -10.81 -2.71
CA GLU A 78 7.89 -10.00 -2.11
C GLU A 78 8.44 -8.84 -1.29
N GLN A 79 9.57 -9.03 -0.60
CA GLN A 79 10.28 -7.93 0.08
C GLN A 79 10.72 -6.85 -0.92
N ASN A 80 11.28 -7.24 -2.06
CA ASN A 80 11.73 -6.31 -3.11
C ASN A 80 10.54 -5.56 -3.72
N ARG A 81 9.44 -6.25 -4.02
CA ARG A 81 8.20 -5.59 -4.48
C ARG A 81 7.68 -4.55 -3.48
N ILE A 82 7.82 -4.82 -2.18
CA ILE A 82 7.44 -3.87 -1.13
C ILE A 82 8.38 -2.65 -1.14
N LYS A 83 9.70 -2.88 -1.18
CA LYS A 83 10.71 -1.82 -1.24
C LYS A 83 10.50 -0.91 -2.46
N GLU A 84 10.29 -1.50 -3.63
CA GLU A 84 10.00 -0.75 -4.87
C GLU A 84 8.75 0.13 -4.76
N ASN A 85 7.66 -0.39 -4.17
CA ASN A 85 6.45 0.40 -3.98
C ASN A 85 6.66 1.55 -2.99
N SER A 86 7.47 1.33 -1.95
CA SER A 86 7.86 2.38 -1.00
C SER A 86 8.65 3.49 -1.72
N ASN A 87 9.67 3.13 -2.49
CA ASN A 87 10.48 4.08 -3.26
C ASN A 87 9.62 4.90 -4.24
N ARG A 88 8.69 4.23 -4.94
CA ARG A 88 7.74 4.90 -5.83
C ARG A 88 6.83 5.89 -5.09
N TYR A 89 6.39 5.55 -3.88
CA TYR A 89 5.59 6.45 -3.05
C TYR A 89 6.40 7.65 -2.57
N GLN A 90 7.64 7.45 -2.15
CA GLN A 90 8.54 8.54 -1.73
C GLN A 90 8.85 9.51 -2.87
N ALA A 91 8.94 9.00 -4.10
CA ALA A 91 9.14 9.81 -5.30
C ALA A 91 7.89 10.62 -5.73
N LEU A 92 6.72 10.38 -5.13
CA LEU A 92 5.51 11.15 -5.41
C LEU A 92 5.63 12.57 -4.83
N SER A 93 5.04 13.55 -5.52
CA SER A 93 4.90 14.90 -4.98
C SER A 93 4.03 14.91 -3.70
N PRO A 94 4.17 15.92 -2.82
CA PRO A 94 3.36 16.00 -1.60
C PRO A 94 1.83 15.92 -1.85
N GLN A 95 1.36 16.51 -2.95
CA GLN A 95 -0.05 16.47 -3.34
C GLN A 95 -0.49 15.07 -3.78
N GLU A 96 0.35 14.32 -4.48
CA GLU A 96 0.06 12.94 -4.88
C GLU A 96 0.10 12.00 -3.69
N GLN A 97 1.07 12.16 -2.79
CA GLN A 97 1.11 11.42 -1.53
C GLN A 97 -0.16 11.65 -0.71
N GLN A 98 -0.67 12.89 -0.68
CA GLN A 98 -1.94 13.22 -0.04
C GLN A 98 -3.12 12.48 -0.67
N LYS A 99 -3.20 12.44 -2.00
CA LYS A 99 -4.24 11.65 -2.71
C LYS A 99 -4.15 10.15 -2.37
N VAL A 100 -2.94 9.60 -2.23
CA VAL A 100 -2.73 8.21 -1.82
C VAL A 100 -3.23 7.99 -0.39
N ARG A 101 -2.90 8.90 0.54
CA ARG A 101 -3.39 8.88 1.93
C ARG A 101 -4.92 8.88 2.00
N GLU A 102 -5.56 9.74 1.23
CA GLU A 102 -7.03 9.85 1.21
C GLU A 102 -7.69 8.57 0.69
N ARG A 103 -7.17 8.02 -0.41
CA ARG A 103 -7.66 6.74 -0.96
C ARG A 103 -7.47 5.60 0.04
N LEU A 104 -6.35 5.59 0.77
CA LEU A 104 -6.10 4.60 1.80
C LEU A 104 -7.10 4.73 2.97
N ARG A 105 -7.38 5.95 3.44
CA ARG A 105 -8.40 6.20 4.47
C ARG A 105 -9.78 5.72 4.01
N GLN A 106 -10.16 6.00 2.77
CA GLN A 106 -11.42 5.51 2.20
C GLN A 106 -11.45 3.98 2.15
N TRP A 107 -10.34 3.35 1.73
CA TRP A 107 -10.21 1.89 1.73
C TRP A 107 -10.35 1.29 3.12
N GLN A 108 -9.72 1.87 4.14
CA GLN A 108 -9.79 1.40 5.52
C GLN A 108 -11.23 1.40 6.06
N LYS A 109 -12.03 2.40 5.68
CA LYS A 109 -13.45 2.51 6.03
C LYS A 109 -14.36 1.47 5.34
N LEU A 110 -13.87 0.78 4.30
CA LEU A 110 -14.69 -0.22 3.62
C LEU A 110 -14.95 -1.45 4.51
N PRO A 111 -16.18 -1.99 4.52
CA PRO A 111 -16.49 -3.27 5.17
C PRO A 111 -15.63 -4.41 4.63
N LEU A 112 -15.38 -5.42 5.46
CA LEU A 112 -14.55 -6.58 5.08
C LEU A 112 -15.07 -7.28 3.83
N SER A 113 -16.40 -7.42 3.68
CA SER A 113 -17.03 -8.01 2.50
C SER A 113 -16.73 -7.23 1.22
N GLN A 114 -16.74 -5.90 1.27
CA GLN A 114 -16.40 -5.05 0.13
C GLN A 114 -14.91 -5.15 -0.22
N LYS A 115 -14.03 -5.13 0.80
CA LYS A 115 -12.59 -5.34 0.61
C LYS A 115 -12.31 -6.69 -0.07
N GLN A 116 -12.99 -7.76 0.38
CA GLN A 116 -12.87 -9.10 -0.21
C GLN A 116 -13.37 -9.14 -1.65
N LEU A 117 -14.51 -8.53 -1.96
CA LEU A 117 -15.04 -8.44 -3.32
C LEU A 117 -14.06 -7.72 -4.25
N MET A 118 -13.51 -6.58 -3.83
CA MET A 118 -12.53 -5.83 -4.61
C MET A 118 -11.25 -6.65 -4.83
N ARG A 119 -10.78 -7.37 -3.81
CA ARG A 119 -9.64 -8.29 -3.91
C ARG A 119 -9.89 -9.40 -4.93
N GLN A 120 -11.06 -10.02 -4.92
CA GLN A 120 -11.42 -11.05 -5.89
C GLN A 120 -11.46 -10.51 -7.31
N ARG A 121 -12.08 -9.34 -7.52
CA ARG A 121 -12.12 -8.67 -8.83
C ARG A 121 -10.72 -8.34 -9.35
N TYR A 122 -9.86 -7.82 -8.48
CA TYR A 122 -8.47 -7.54 -8.82
C TYR A 122 -7.70 -8.81 -9.21
N MET A 123 -7.87 -9.90 -8.47
CA MET A 123 -7.20 -11.17 -8.81
C MET A 123 -7.67 -11.74 -10.13
N LYS A 124 -8.98 -11.71 -10.41
CA LYS A 124 -9.52 -12.09 -11.73
C LYS A 124 -8.90 -11.23 -12.82
N PHE A 125 -8.88 -9.92 -12.65
CA PHE A 125 -8.27 -9.01 -13.62
C PHE A 125 -6.77 -9.31 -13.85
N ARG A 126 -6.00 -9.54 -12.78
CA ARG A 126 -4.57 -9.87 -12.87
C ARG A 126 -4.32 -11.17 -13.63
N GLN A 127 -5.21 -12.14 -13.53
CA GLN A 127 -5.11 -13.44 -14.22
C GLN A 127 -5.59 -13.40 -15.68
N MET A 128 -6.27 -12.33 -16.12
CA MET A 128 -6.74 -12.22 -17.50
C MET A 128 -5.59 -12.17 -18.52
N PRO A 129 -5.76 -12.73 -19.73
CA PRO A 129 -4.86 -12.51 -20.86
C PRO A 129 -4.71 -11.03 -21.19
N ALA A 130 -3.56 -10.64 -21.76
CA ALA A 130 -3.25 -9.24 -22.06
C ALA A 130 -4.31 -8.56 -22.95
N SER A 131 -4.83 -9.28 -23.96
CA SER A 131 -5.88 -8.79 -24.86
C SER A 131 -7.20 -8.49 -24.11
N GLN A 132 -7.59 -9.34 -23.16
CA GLN A 132 -8.77 -9.13 -22.33
C GLN A 132 -8.58 -7.96 -21.36
N LYS A 133 -7.40 -7.87 -20.72
CA LYS A 133 -7.05 -6.72 -19.88
C LYS A 133 -7.16 -5.40 -20.65
N GLN A 134 -6.66 -5.37 -21.89
CA GLN A 134 -6.73 -4.18 -22.73
C GLN A 134 -8.17 -3.79 -23.04
N LYS A 135 -9.05 -4.75 -23.33
CA LYS A 135 -10.49 -4.50 -23.52
C LYS A 135 -11.13 -3.88 -22.27
N VAL A 136 -10.88 -4.47 -21.09
CA VAL A 136 -11.40 -3.94 -19.81
C VAL A 136 -10.88 -2.54 -19.56
N MET A 137 -9.59 -2.28 -19.79
CA MET A 137 -8.99 -0.96 -19.60
C MET A 137 -9.54 0.09 -20.56
N LYS A 138 -9.77 -0.27 -21.84
CA LYS A 138 -10.44 0.61 -22.81
C LYS A 138 -11.85 0.96 -22.36
N GLN A 139 -12.65 -0.03 -21.95
CA GLN A 139 -14.01 0.21 -21.44
C GLN A 139 -14.01 1.11 -20.20
N TYR A 140 -13.06 0.88 -19.28
CA TYR A 140 -12.90 1.71 -18.09
C TYR A 140 -12.55 3.17 -18.43
N LYS A 141 -11.61 3.38 -19.37
CA LYS A 141 -11.23 4.72 -19.84
C LYS A 141 -12.42 5.44 -20.49
N SER A 142 -13.17 4.75 -21.35
CA SER A 142 -14.39 5.30 -21.95
C SER A 142 -15.43 5.67 -20.89
N TRP A 143 -15.61 4.83 -19.87
CA TRP A 143 -16.50 5.10 -18.75
C TRP A 143 -16.09 6.35 -17.95
N GLN A 144 -14.79 6.50 -17.66
CA GLN A 144 -14.24 7.67 -16.98
C GLN A 144 -14.36 8.97 -17.79
N ASN A 145 -14.55 8.88 -19.11
CA ASN A 145 -14.76 10.05 -19.97
C ASN A 145 -16.25 10.41 -20.14
N LEU A 146 -17.17 9.56 -19.69
CA LEU A 146 -18.61 9.89 -19.73
C LEU A 146 -18.94 11.01 -18.74
N SER A 147 -19.88 11.88 -19.12
CA SER A 147 -20.44 12.88 -18.20
C SER A 147 -21.19 12.21 -17.04
N PRO A 148 -21.31 12.87 -15.87
CA PRO A 148 -22.03 12.31 -14.72
C PRO A 148 -23.46 11.86 -15.07
N ALA A 149 -24.20 12.67 -15.84
CA ALA A 149 -25.55 12.35 -16.29
C ALA A 149 -25.60 11.05 -17.13
N LYS A 150 -24.67 10.88 -18.08
CA LYS A 150 -24.58 9.66 -18.89
C LYS A 150 -24.22 8.44 -18.06
N ARG A 151 -23.33 8.56 -17.07
CA ARG A 151 -23.01 7.45 -16.15
C ARG A 151 -24.22 7.03 -15.33
N ASN A 152 -24.96 7.99 -14.79
CA ASN A 152 -26.13 7.73 -13.97
C ASN A 152 -27.21 6.99 -14.77
N ALA A 153 -27.49 7.42 -16.00
CA ALA A 153 -28.43 6.74 -16.89
C ALA A 153 -28.02 5.28 -17.16
N ILE A 154 -26.73 5.00 -17.36
CA ILE A 154 -26.26 3.61 -17.57
C ILE A 154 -26.38 2.78 -16.28
N ILE A 155 -26.04 3.35 -15.13
CA ILE A 155 -26.19 2.67 -13.83
C ILE A 155 -27.66 2.32 -13.58
N GLU A 156 -28.57 3.27 -13.82
CA GLU A 156 -30.00 3.08 -13.65
C GLU A 156 -30.56 2.02 -14.60
N ASN A 157 -30.18 2.07 -15.88
CA ASN A 157 -30.55 1.05 -16.86
C ASN A 157 -30.04 -0.34 -16.48
N LYS A 158 -28.83 -0.44 -15.92
CA LYS A 158 -28.29 -1.72 -15.42
C LYS A 158 -29.03 -2.23 -14.19
N LYS A 159 -29.47 -1.33 -13.29
CA LYS A 159 -30.32 -1.72 -12.14
C LYS A 159 -31.67 -2.28 -12.62
N LYS A 160 -32.28 -1.68 -13.65
CA LYS A 160 -33.57 -2.11 -14.21
C LYS A 160 -33.48 -3.45 -14.96
N LYS A 161 -32.39 -3.70 -15.69
CA LYS A 161 -32.24 -4.93 -16.53
C LYS A 161 -31.67 -6.15 -15.78
N GLY A 162 -31.26 -6.01 -14.51
CA GLY A 162 -30.59 -7.08 -13.76
C GLY A 162 -29.15 -7.34 -14.23
N PRO A 163 -28.34 -8.11 -13.47
CA PRO A 163 -26.97 -8.41 -13.87
C PRO A 163 -26.96 -9.21 -15.18
N MET A 164 -26.03 -8.91 -16.09
CA MET A 164 -25.76 -9.76 -17.25
C MET A 164 -25.42 -11.16 -16.72
N ARG A 165 -26.27 -12.13 -17.05
CA ARG A 165 -26.04 -13.56 -16.80
C ARG A 165 -24.89 -14.05 -17.66
#